data_AF-A0ABD6PP96-F1
#
_entry.id   AF-A0ABD6PP96-F1
#
_cell.length_a   1.000
_cell.length_b   1.000
_cell.length_c   1.000
_cell.angle_alpha   90.00
_cell.angle_beta   90.00
_cell.angle_gamma   90.00
#
_symmetry.space_group_name_H-M   'P 1'
#
loop_
_entity.id
_entity.type
_entity.pdbx_description
1 polymer ?
#
loop_
_entity_poly.entity_id
_entity_poly.type
_entity_poly.pdbx_seq_one_letter_code
_entity_poly.pdbx_strand_id
1 'polypeptide(L)' 'MSRQHPNIAVKRSPKNTWIIVEYVGTFYDKKHWSINGHFKRKAKTIAEYKTFEEAAEKAEYIRTNKSKGN' A
#
# COMPACT_ATOMS: atom_id res chain seq x y z
N MET A 1 -19.69 -5.58 10.26
CA MET A 1 -18.95 -4.34 9.98
C MET A 1 -17.49 -4.70 9.73
N SER A 2 -17.06 -4.76 8.47
CA SER A 2 -15.66 -5.03 8.14
C SER A 2 -14.85 -3.77 8.43
N ARG A 3 -14.16 -3.73 9.57
CA ARG A 3 -13.07 -2.76 9.80
C ARG A 3 -11.96 -3.10 8.82
N GLN A 4 -12.08 -2.62 7.58
CA GLN A 4 -10.99 -2.68 6.61
C GLN A 4 -9.92 -1.70 7.09
N HIS A 5 -9.06 -2.16 8.00
CA HIS A 5 -7.83 -1.44 8.29
C HIS A 5 -7.13 -1.20 6.96
N PRO A 6 -6.77 0.06 6.64
CA PRO A 6 -6.14 0.35 5.36
C PRO A 6 -4.82 -0.41 5.27
N ASN A 7 -4.68 -1.22 4.22
CA ASN A 7 -3.52 -2.06 3.99
C ASN A 7 -2.37 -1.21 3.44
N ILE A 8 -1.73 -0.45 4.33
CA ILE A 8 -0.70 0.54 4.01
C ILE A 8 0.68 -0.02 4.35
N ALA A 9 1.62 0.12 3.42
CA ALA A 9 3.03 -0.18 3.61
C ALA A 9 3.90 1.02 3.25
N VAL A 10 5.07 1.09 3.88
CA VAL A 10 6.16 2.00 3.51
C VAL A 10 7.21 1.19 2.76
N LYS A 11 7.67 1.68 1.61
CA LYS A 11 8.70 1.00 0.80
C LYS A 11 9.74 2.00 0.32
N ARG A 12 10.94 1.52 0.07
CA ARG A 12 11.98 2.30 -0.61
C ARG A 12 11.75 2.25 -2.11
N SER A 13 11.74 3.42 -2.74
CA SER A 13 11.67 3.62 -4.18
C SER A 13 13.06 3.41 -4.82
N PRO A 14 13.13 3.00 -6.11
CA PRO A 14 14.38 3.00 -6.87
C PRO A 14 15.09 4.36 -6.91
N LYS A 15 14.36 5.46 -6.68
CA LYS A 15 14.91 6.83 -6.62
C LYS A 15 15.52 7.20 -5.27
N ASN A 16 15.74 6.22 -4.39
CA ASN A 16 16.23 6.41 -3.03
C ASN A 16 15.31 7.25 -2.11
N THR A 17 14.03 7.34 -2.46
CA THR A 17 12.97 7.98 -1.67
C THR A 17 12.11 6.92 -0.97
N TRP A 18 11.31 7.34 -0.01
CA TRP A 18 10.38 6.47 0.72
C TRP A 18 8.95 6.73 0.27
N ILE A 19 8.26 5.70 -0.19
CA ILE A 19 6.89 5.77 -0.70
C ILE A 19 5.93 5.07 0.24
N ILE A 20 4.75 5.67 0.41
CA ILE A 20 3.61 5.05 1.07
C ILE A 20 2.75 4.40 -0.02
N VAL A 21 2.45 3.12 0.15
CA VAL A 21 1.64 2.33 -0.78
C VAL A 21 0.42 1.77 -0.07
N GLU A 22 -0.76 1.99 -0.64
CA GLU A 22 -2.00 1.34 -0.23
C GLU A 22 -2.29 0.17 -1.17
N TYR A 23 -2.54 -1.01 -0.59
CA TYR A 23 -3.02 -2.15 -1.34
C TYR A 23 -4.54 -2.10 -1.43
N VAL A 24 -5.04 -1.73 -2.60
CA VAL A 24 -6.48 -1.49 -2.87
C VAL A 24 -7.24 -2.74 -3.32
N GLY A 25 -6.56 -3.89 -3.42
CA GLY A 25 -7.18 -5.17 -3.76
C GLY A 25 -6.20 -6.16 -4.39
N THR A 26 -6.68 -7.38 -4.61
CA THR A 26 -6.02 -8.38 -5.45
C THR A 26 -6.53 -8.23 -6.88
N PHE A 27 -5.63 -8.14 -7.86
CA PHE A 27 -6.02 -8.22 -9.26
C PHE A 27 -5.61 -9.59 -9.78
N TYR A 28 -6.56 -10.30 -10.39
CA TYR A 28 -6.28 -11.54 -11.11
C TYR A 28 -5.77 -11.16 -12.50
N ASP A 29 -4.49 -11.44 -12.76
CA ASP A 29 -3.93 -11.28 -14.09
C ASP A 29 -4.49 -12.37 -15.01
N LYS A 30 -5.60 -12.05 -15.70
CA LYS A 30 -6.26 -12.97 -16.63
C LYS A 30 -5.39 -13.37 -17.82
N LYS A 31 -4.26 -12.70 -18.09
CA LYS A 31 -3.36 -13.04 -19.20
C LYS A 31 -2.38 -14.19 -18.90
N HIS A 32 -2.25 -14.60 -17.64
CA HIS A 32 -1.31 -15.64 -17.24
C HIS A 32 -2.04 -16.83 -16.59
N TRP A 33 -2.64 -17.70 -17.41
CA TRP A 33 -2.97 -19.08 -17.00
C TRP A 33 -1.71 -19.96 -16.92
N SER A 34 -0.62 -19.45 -16.38
CA SER A 34 0.51 -20.28 -15.99
C SER A 34 0.22 -20.89 -14.62
N ILE A 35 0.54 -22.16 -14.44
CA ILE A 35 0.35 -23.02 -13.25
C ILE A 35 0.85 -22.41 -11.92
N ASN A 36 1.56 -21.28 -11.97
CA ASN A 36 1.96 -20.45 -10.83
C ASN A 36 1.27 -19.07 -10.87
N GLY A 37 -0.05 -19.05 -10.74
CA GLY A 37 -0.84 -17.82 -10.71
C GLY A 37 -0.50 -16.96 -9.48
N HIS A 38 0.52 -16.11 -9.58
CA HIS A 38 0.89 -15.23 -8.48
C HIS A 38 -0.18 -14.16 -8.27
N PHE A 39 -0.87 -14.20 -7.12
CA PHE A 39 -1.73 -13.12 -6.65
C PHE A 39 -0.91 -11.84 -6.49
N LYS A 40 -0.98 -10.93 -7.48
CA LYS A 40 -0.38 -9.61 -7.35
C LYS A 40 -1.37 -8.68 -6.65
N ARG A 41 -0.95 -8.12 -5.51
CA ARG A 41 -1.70 -7.04 -4.86
C ARG A 41 -1.55 -5.78 -5.70
N LYS A 42 -2.66 -5.15 -6.07
CA LYS A 42 -2.64 -3.84 -6.72
C LYS A 42 -2.24 -2.81 -5.66
N ALA A 43 -1.04 -2.26 -5.80
CA ALA A 43 -0.53 -1.22 -4.93
C ALA A 43 -0.72 0.14 -5.60
N LYS A 44 -1.25 1.12 -4.86
CA LYS A 44 -1.35 2.52 -5.27
C LYS A 44 -0.40 3.34 -4.40
N THR A 45 0.52 4.06 -5.02
CA THR A 45 1.35 5.02 -4.30
C THR A 45 0.49 6.19 -3.85
N ILE A 46 0.55 6.51 -2.56
CA ILE A 46 -0.21 7.59 -1.93
C ILE A 46 0.64 8.86 -1.85
N ALA A 47 1.90 8.70 -1.45
CA ALA A 47 2.83 9.80 -1.23
C ALA A 47 4.29 9.32 -1.29
N GLU A 48 5.21 10.25 -1.48
CA GLU A 48 6.65 10.05 -1.56
C GLU A 48 7.37 11.06 -0.66
N TYR A 49 8.37 10.59 0.07
CA TYR A 49 9.11 11.33 1.08
C TYR A 49 10.61 11.11 0.92
N LYS A 50 11.42 12.03 1.44
CA LYS A 50 12.88 11.89 1.42
C LYS A 50 13.37 10.97 2.52
N THR A 51 12.73 10.99 3.68
CA THR A 51 13.15 10.20 4.85
C THR A 51 12.16 9.08 5.17
N PHE A 52 12.65 8.05 5.86
CA PHE A 52 11.81 6.95 6.34
C PHE A 52 10.86 7.42 7.43
N GLU A 53 11.35 8.26 8.35
CA GLU A 53 10.62 8.76 9.51
C GLU A 53 9.37 9.53 9.09
N GLU A 54 9.51 10.47 8.14
CA GLU A 54 8.37 11.21 7.57
C GLU A 54 7.34 10.28 6.92
N ALA A 55 7.81 9.28 6.15
CA ALA A 55 6.93 8.32 5.50
C ALA A 55 6.21 7.42 6.51
N ALA A 56 6.89 7.01 7.59
CA ALA A 56 6.35 6.16 8.63
C ALA A 56 5.30 6.90 9.47
N GLU A 57 5.58 8.13 9.89
CA GLU A 57 4.64 8.98 10.63
C GLU A 57 3.36 9.22 9.82
N LYS A 58 3.51 9.57 8.54
CA LYS A 58 2.36 9.77 7.65
C LYS A 58 1.60 8.49 7.37
N ALA A 59 2.28 7.34 7.23
CA ALA A 59 1.61 6.06 7.08
C ALA A 59 0.77 5.70 8.30
N GLU A 60 1.30 5.93 9.51
CA GLU A 60 0.60 5.65 10.77
C GLU A 60 -0.60 6.59 10.99
N TYR A 61 -0.43 7.87 10.63
CA TYR A 61 -1.53 8.82 10.61
C TYR A 61 -2.67 8.36 9.68
N ILE A 62 -2.35 7.92 8.46
CA ILE A 62 -3.37 7.42 7.53
C ILE A 62 -4.03 6.16 8.08
N ARG A 63 -3.28 5.22 8.67
CA ARG A 63 -3.85 4.02 9.31
C ARG A 63 -4.87 4.36 10.38
N THR A 64 -4.53 5.31 11.23
CA THR A 64 -5.34 5.71 12.38
C THR A 64 -6.57 6.52 11.96
N ASN A 65 -6.41 7.45 11.03
CA ASN A 65 -7.52 8.32 10.60
C ASN A 65 -8.48 7.66 9.62
N LYS A 66 -8.00 6.79 8.72
CA LYS A 66 -8.93 6.03 7.84
C LYS A 66 -9.76 5.03 8.65
N SER A 67 -9.24 4.52 9.77
CA SER A 67 -9.99 3.68 10.70
C SER A 67 -11.03 4.43 11.55
N LYS A 68 -11.02 5.78 11.54
CA LYS A 68 -12.00 6.63 12.21
C LYS A 68 -13.10 7.16 11.27
N GLY A 69 -13.05 6.84 9.98
CA GLY A 69 -14.13 7.15 9.04
C GLY A 69 -15.27 6.14 9.16
N ASN A 70 -16.46 6.65 9.52
CA ASN A 70 -17.78 6.00 9.58
C ASN A 70 -18.03 4.96 8.48
#